data_AF-A6THS5-F1
#
_entry.id   AF-A6THS5-F1
#
_cell.length_a   1.000
_cell.length_b   1.000
_cell.length_c   1.000
_cell.angle_alpha   90.00
_cell.angle_beta   90.00
_cell.angle_gamma   90.00
#
_symmetry.space_group_name_H-M   'P 1'
#
loop_
_entity.id
_entity.type
_entity.pdbx_description
1 polymer ?
#
loop_
_entity_poly.entity_id
_entity_poly.type
_entity_poly.pdbx_seq_one_letter_code
_entity_poly.pdbx_strand_id
1 'polypeptide(L)'
;MSINTLAHVFTPHGNIVYTANDFRQTVRIAVAGTIALSISTFYDVQYGVFFVVYPLMLMSLVPMFNLHVARQFIFSAAVNCVEMVLIVGYLSQWPVIMTLVVFALYVMRFRFMSQGPLFLLGSMGVVCQSTMLNFMSYPTSNWHTLMFSNMEACVMAVALSALLHYLIPDVEPRKPPPRIEKDAARIRHESLLSGTVATIIFVVFQICDLSDSLSALMAGILILFPMHYRGAVISSIWRVVGVVLACLYILVVQLIIYDFSNHMILMMPLIGLGLAFSARLHVMEKVGAGVGFASITTIGIMFGQNLHPYQDLVFSDLYRITSVTVSLVVTLTLVFLMHRLLNCFAATRFVVSD
;
A
#
# COMPACT_ATOMS: atom_id res chain seq x y z
N MET A 1 -12.56 22.86 -9.49
CA MET A 1 -11.54 21.92 -10.01
C MET A 1 -11.80 21.78 -11.50
N SER A 2 -10.93 22.31 -12.37
CA SER A 2 -11.18 22.32 -13.83
C SER A 2 -11.09 20.90 -14.41
N ILE A 3 -11.87 20.59 -15.45
CA ILE A 3 -11.84 19.31 -16.22
C ILE A 3 -10.41 18.96 -16.67
N ASN A 4 -9.58 19.96 -16.98
CA ASN A 4 -8.17 19.76 -17.34
C ASN A 4 -7.31 19.19 -16.20
N THR A 5 -7.69 19.47 -14.95
CA THR A 5 -7.03 18.91 -13.75
C THR A 5 -7.32 17.41 -13.64
N LEU A 6 -8.57 16.99 -13.92
CA LEU A 6 -8.97 15.58 -13.91
C LEU A 6 -8.33 14.82 -15.08
N ALA A 7 -8.25 15.43 -16.26
CA ALA A 7 -7.56 14.85 -17.42
C ALA A 7 -6.07 14.62 -17.13
N HIS A 8 -5.39 15.55 -16.44
CA HIS A 8 -4.01 15.38 -15.99
C HIS A 8 -3.85 14.30 -14.90
N VAL A 9 -4.88 14.06 -14.08
CA VAL A 9 -4.88 12.98 -13.07
C VAL A 9 -4.89 11.61 -13.75
N PHE A 10 -5.59 11.44 -14.88
CA PHE A 10 -5.63 10.21 -15.66
C PHE A 10 -4.51 10.10 -16.71
N THR A 11 -3.91 11.22 -17.11
CA THR A 11 -2.82 11.28 -18.09
C THR A 11 -1.75 12.29 -17.66
N PRO A 12 -0.91 11.97 -16.64
CA PRO A 12 0.09 12.90 -16.14
C PRO A 12 1.16 13.25 -17.19
N HIS A 13 1.30 12.44 -18.25
CA HIS A 13 2.25 12.64 -19.35
C HIS A 13 1.55 12.50 -20.71
N GLY A 14 1.86 13.38 -21.67
CA GLY A 14 1.35 13.30 -23.05
C GLY A 14 1.78 12.02 -23.77
N ASN A 15 1.06 11.65 -24.85
CA ASN A 15 1.20 10.42 -25.66
C ASN A 15 1.74 9.21 -24.87
N ILE A 16 0.88 8.62 -24.04
CA ILE A 16 1.18 7.40 -23.30
C ILE A 16 1.29 6.24 -24.29
N VAL A 17 2.52 5.92 -24.70
CA VAL A 17 2.79 4.71 -25.49
C VAL A 17 2.78 3.52 -24.53
N TYR A 18 1.73 2.70 -24.63
CA TYR A 18 1.63 1.42 -23.93
C TYR A 18 2.51 0.40 -24.65
N THR A 19 3.63 0.05 -24.03
CA THR A 19 4.64 -0.84 -24.63
C THR A 19 4.32 -2.32 -24.42
N ALA A 20 5.03 -3.21 -25.11
CA ALA A 20 4.90 -4.66 -24.89
C ALA A 20 5.36 -5.06 -23.48
N ASN A 21 6.37 -4.38 -22.93
CA ASN A 21 6.80 -4.56 -21.53
C ASN A 21 5.71 -4.15 -20.54
N ASP A 22 4.98 -3.07 -20.85
CA ASP A 22 3.86 -2.60 -20.03
C ASP A 22 2.74 -3.66 -20.00
N PHE A 23 2.41 -4.24 -21.16
CA PHE A 23 1.46 -5.36 -21.25
C PHE A 23 1.88 -6.57 -20.40
N ARG A 24 3.15 -6.98 -20.49
CA ARG A 24 3.65 -8.10 -19.68
C ARG A 24 3.62 -7.80 -18.18
N GLN A 25 3.83 -6.55 -17.76
CA GLN A 25 3.67 -6.17 -16.36
C GLN A 25 2.20 -6.20 -15.92
N THR A 26 1.29 -5.69 -16.73
CA THR A 26 -0.15 -5.73 -16.46
C THR A 26 -0.62 -7.18 -16.27
N VAL A 27 -0.22 -8.09 -17.15
CA VAL A 27 -0.58 -9.52 -17.04
C VAL A 27 0.00 -10.12 -15.76
N ARG A 28 1.28 -9.84 -15.43
CA ARG A 28 1.89 -10.34 -14.19
C ARG A 28 1.14 -9.88 -12.94
N ILE A 29 0.81 -8.58 -12.84
CA ILE A 29 0.08 -8.05 -11.68
C ILE A 29 -1.31 -8.68 -11.56
N ALA A 30 -2.05 -8.77 -12.67
CA ALA A 30 -3.39 -9.34 -12.68
C ALA A 30 -3.39 -10.82 -12.29
N VAL A 31 -2.56 -11.63 -12.96
CA VAL A 31 -2.43 -13.06 -12.70
C VAL A 31 -1.97 -13.33 -11.28
N ALA A 32 -1.01 -12.57 -10.78
CA ALA A 32 -0.55 -12.74 -9.41
C ALA A 32 -1.62 -12.42 -8.38
N GLY A 33 -2.35 -11.31 -8.55
CA GLY A 33 -3.42 -10.94 -7.64
C GLY A 33 -4.54 -11.99 -7.64
N THR A 34 -4.92 -12.50 -8.80
CA THR A 34 -5.92 -13.57 -8.91
C THR A 34 -5.45 -14.88 -8.27
N ILE A 35 -4.21 -15.31 -8.51
CA ILE A 35 -3.65 -16.53 -7.89
C ILE A 35 -3.55 -16.36 -6.38
N ALA A 36 -3.00 -15.23 -5.91
CA ALA A 36 -2.84 -14.95 -4.50
C ALA A 36 -4.18 -14.92 -3.76
N LEU A 37 -5.19 -14.28 -4.34
CA LEU A 37 -6.55 -14.28 -3.81
C LEU A 37 -7.14 -15.69 -3.83
N SER A 38 -6.99 -16.43 -4.92
CA SER A 38 -7.50 -17.82 -5.02
C SER A 38 -6.88 -18.72 -3.95
N ILE A 39 -5.58 -18.61 -3.69
CA ILE A 39 -4.89 -19.34 -2.62
C ILE A 39 -5.46 -18.91 -1.27
N SER A 40 -5.55 -17.61 -1.01
CA SER A 40 -6.07 -17.05 0.25
C SER A 40 -7.49 -17.54 0.54
N THR A 41 -8.37 -17.52 -0.45
CA THR A 41 -9.76 -17.97 -0.33
C THR A 41 -9.84 -19.49 -0.19
N PHE A 42 -9.03 -20.25 -0.93
CA PHE A 42 -9.05 -21.71 -0.88
C PHE A 42 -8.60 -22.27 0.48
N TYR A 43 -7.60 -21.64 1.11
CA TYR A 43 -7.10 -22.04 2.43
C TYR A 43 -7.83 -21.36 3.59
N ASP A 44 -8.82 -20.50 3.33
CA ASP A 44 -9.60 -19.76 4.33
C ASP A 44 -8.72 -19.10 5.42
N VAL A 45 -7.70 -18.37 4.98
CA VAL A 45 -6.70 -17.77 5.89
C VAL A 45 -7.27 -16.54 6.60
N GLN A 46 -7.02 -16.42 7.92
CA GLN A 46 -7.57 -15.34 8.76
C GLN A 46 -7.14 -13.92 8.35
N TYR A 47 -5.93 -13.76 7.81
CA TYR A 47 -5.37 -12.46 7.39
C TYR A 47 -5.14 -12.42 5.87
N GLY A 48 -6.17 -12.78 5.10
CA GLY A 48 -6.11 -12.87 3.63
C GLY A 48 -5.63 -11.60 2.92
N VAL A 49 -5.82 -10.43 3.54
CA VAL A 49 -5.26 -9.16 3.06
C VAL A 49 -3.75 -9.20 2.86
N PHE A 50 -2.97 -9.85 3.73
CA PHE A 50 -1.53 -9.94 3.51
C PHE A 50 -1.19 -10.75 2.27
N PHE A 51 -1.87 -11.88 2.10
CA PHE A 51 -1.68 -12.77 0.98
C PHE A 51 -1.96 -12.08 -0.35
N VAL A 52 -2.92 -11.15 -0.39
CA VAL A 52 -3.28 -10.43 -1.63
C VAL A 52 -2.49 -9.14 -1.82
N VAL A 53 -2.34 -8.32 -0.78
CA VAL A 53 -1.72 -6.99 -0.89
C VAL A 53 -0.21 -7.09 -1.10
N TYR A 54 0.48 -8.05 -0.50
CA TYR A 54 1.94 -8.14 -0.61
C TYR A 54 2.42 -8.48 -2.03
N PRO A 55 1.89 -9.51 -2.73
CA PRO A 55 2.22 -9.75 -4.13
C PRO A 55 1.88 -8.55 -5.01
N LEU A 56 0.68 -7.97 -4.83
CA LEU A 56 0.25 -6.81 -5.61
C LEU A 56 1.19 -5.63 -5.41
N MET A 57 1.59 -5.33 -4.17
CA MET A 57 2.52 -4.24 -3.90
C MET A 57 3.90 -4.50 -4.51
N LEU A 58 4.43 -5.72 -4.36
CA LEU A 58 5.73 -6.11 -4.89
C LEU A 58 5.78 -5.96 -6.42
N MET A 59 4.80 -6.52 -7.14
CA MET A 59 4.77 -6.47 -8.61
C MET A 59 4.36 -5.12 -9.18
N SER A 60 3.60 -4.33 -8.42
CA SER A 60 3.20 -2.99 -8.87
C SER A 60 4.30 -1.97 -8.66
N LEU A 61 4.99 -1.98 -7.52
CA LEU A 61 6.05 -1.00 -7.23
C LEU A 61 7.39 -1.35 -7.87
N VAL A 62 7.65 -2.64 -8.14
CA VAL A 62 8.96 -3.12 -8.59
C VAL A 62 8.82 -3.82 -9.93
N PRO A 63 9.11 -3.13 -11.04
CA PRO A 63 9.00 -3.73 -12.37
C PRO A 63 10.10 -4.74 -12.70
N MET A 64 11.18 -4.79 -11.89
CA MET A 64 12.31 -5.68 -12.07
C MET A 64 12.54 -6.53 -10.84
N PHE A 65 12.34 -7.84 -10.97
CA PHE A 65 12.63 -8.77 -9.89
C PHE A 65 14.10 -9.19 -9.90
N ASN A 66 14.77 -9.06 -8.74
CA ASN A 66 16.12 -9.53 -8.53
C ASN A 66 16.29 -10.09 -7.11
N LEU A 67 17.41 -10.79 -6.86
CA LEU A 67 17.66 -11.40 -5.56
C LEU A 67 17.75 -10.36 -4.43
N HIS A 68 18.19 -9.13 -4.72
CA HIS A 68 18.27 -8.06 -3.74
C HIS A 68 16.88 -7.60 -3.27
N VAL A 69 15.94 -7.47 -4.21
CA VAL A 69 14.52 -7.17 -3.95
C VAL A 69 13.90 -8.28 -3.09
N ALA A 70 14.11 -9.55 -3.47
CA ALA A 70 13.63 -10.69 -2.69
C ALA A 70 14.17 -10.69 -1.25
N ARG A 71 15.48 -10.44 -1.09
CA ARG A 71 16.13 -10.34 0.23
C ARG A 71 15.56 -9.20 1.06
N GLN A 72 15.41 -7.99 0.49
CA GLN A 72 14.82 -6.86 1.23
C GLN A 72 13.41 -7.17 1.72
N PHE A 73 12.61 -7.83 0.88
CA PHE A 73 11.22 -8.13 1.19
C PHE A 73 11.09 -9.13 2.34
N ILE A 74 11.78 -10.27 2.26
CA ILE A 74 11.75 -11.31 3.30
C ILE A 74 12.41 -10.79 4.59
N PHE A 75 13.53 -10.09 4.47
CA PHE A 75 14.20 -9.51 5.64
C PHE A 75 13.31 -8.47 6.33
N SER A 76 12.61 -7.63 5.58
CA SER A 76 11.65 -6.67 6.15
C SER A 76 10.57 -7.38 6.95
N ALA A 77 9.99 -8.46 6.41
CA ALA A 77 8.98 -9.25 7.09
C ALA A 77 9.48 -9.85 8.42
N ALA A 78 10.69 -10.43 8.40
CA ALA A 78 11.32 -10.98 9.60
C ALA A 78 11.59 -9.92 10.67
N VAL A 79 12.15 -8.77 10.26
CA VAL A 79 12.41 -7.66 11.17
C VAL A 79 11.12 -7.13 11.77
N ASN A 80 10.06 -6.92 10.97
CA ASN A 80 8.76 -6.48 11.49
C ASN A 80 8.20 -7.46 12.52
N CYS A 81 8.28 -8.77 12.27
CA CYS A 81 7.85 -9.78 13.25
C CYS A 81 8.61 -9.65 14.58
N VAL A 82 9.94 -9.52 14.54
CA VAL A 82 10.76 -9.35 15.75
C VAL A 82 10.43 -8.03 16.46
N GLU A 83 10.31 -6.94 15.71
CA GLU A 83 9.92 -5.63 16.23
C GLU A 83 8.55 -5.69 16.92
N MET A 84 7.56 -6.38 16.33
CA MET A 84 6.23 -6.51 16.91
C MET A 84 6.23 -7.24 18.25
N VAL A 85 7.00 -8.34 18.36
CA VAL A 85 7.15 -9.06 19.64
C VAL A 85 7.79 -8.18 20.70
N LEU A 86 8.81 -7.39 20.33
CA LEU A 86 9.48 -6.50 21.29
C LEU A 86 8.58 -5.34 21.71
N ILE A 87 7.90 -4.69 20.75
CA ILE A 87 7.08 -3.51 21.01
C ILE A 87 5.82 -3.91 21.79
N VAL A 88 5.01 -4.83 21.25
CA VAL A 88 3.73 -5.18 21.87
C VAL A 88 3.95 -6.05 23.11
N GLY A 89 4.93 -6.97 23.07
CA GLY A 89 5.20 -7.87 24.18
C GLY A 89 5.76 -7.19 25.43
N TYR A 90 6.60 -6.16 25.28
CA TYR A 90 7.25 -5.50 26.43
C TYR A 90 6.81 -4.05 26.66
N LEU A 91 6.49 -3.29 25.61
CA LEU A 91 6.21 -1.85 25.72
C LEU A 91 4.71 -1.52 25.77
N SER A 92 3.81 -2.50 25.56
CA SER A 92 2.34 -2.26 25.60
C SER A 92 1.86 -1.68 26.95
N GLN A 93 2.55 -1.99 28.05
CA GLN A 93 2.27 -1.43 29.37
C GLN A 93 2.66 0.06 29.50
N TRP A 94 3.51 0.56 28.60
CA TRP A 94 4.06 1.92 28.60
C TRP A 94 3.75 2.62 27.27
N PRO A 95 2.47 3.04 27.03
CA PRO A 95 2.03 3.51 25.72
C PRO A 95 2.83 4.68 25.15
N VAL A 96 3.33 5.57 26.02
CA VAL A 96 4.16 6.72 25.61
C VAL A 96 5.51 6.25 25.07
N ILE A 97 6.18 5.33 25.78
CA ILE A 97 7.48 4.78 25.36
C ILE A 97 7.29 3.97 24.08
N MET A 98 6.24 3.15 24.02
CA MET A 98 5.86 2.40 22.82
C MET A 98 5.72 3.33 21.59
N THR A 99 5.00 4.45 21.75
CA THR A 99 4.79 5.42 20.67
C THR A 99 6.09 6.09 20.22
N LEU A 100 7.00 6.40 21.14
CA LEU A 100 8.32 6.95 20.80
C LEU A 100 9.19 5.96 20.03
N VAL A 101 9.14 4.67 20.39
CA VAL A 101 9.84 3.61 19.65
C VAL A 101 9.24 3.44 18.25
N VAL A 102 7.91 3.39 18.15
CA VAL A 102 7.20 3.35 16.86
C VAL A 102 7.56 4.54 15.97
N PHE A 103 7.64 5.74 16.54
CA PHE A 103 8.09 6.95 15.85
C PHE A 103 9.52 6.80 15.31
N ALA A 104 10.46 6.35 16.14
CA ALA A 104 11.85 6.15 15.73
C ALA A 104 11.96 5.14 14.57
N LEU A 105 11.19 4.05 14.63
CA LEU A 105 11.12 3.04 13.56
C LEU A 105 10.54 3.64 12.28
N TYR A 106 9.43 4.36 12.33
CA TYR A 106 8.87 4.99 11.12
C TYR A 106 9.85 5.99 10.49
N VAL A 107 10.51 6.84 11.28
CA VAL A 107 11.53 7.76 10.77
C VAL A 107 12.68 7.00 10.10
N MET A 108 13.15 5.90 10.70
CA MET A 108 14.18 5.04 10.09
C MET A 108 13.72 4.46 8.75
N ARG A 109 12.51 3.91 8.67
CA ARG A 109 11.96 3.31 7.45
C ARG A 109 11.76 4.34 6.33
N PHE A 110 11.21 5.51 6.64
CA PHE A 110 11.09 6.61 5.67
C PHE A 110 12.47 7.15 5.25
N ARG A 111 13.48 7.12 6.12
CA ARG A 111 14.84 7.48 5.75
C ARG A 111 15.44 6.48 4.74
N PHE A 112 15.27 5.17 4.95
CA PHE A 112 15.67 4.16 3.96
C PHE A 112 14.97 4.35 2.61
N MET A 113 13.69 4.73 2.67
CA MET A 113 12.90 5.02 1.48
C MET A 113 13.37 6.28 0.75
N SER A 114 13.74 7.33 1.49
CA SER A 114 14.26 8.59 0.94
C SER A 114 15.63 8.41 0.27
N GLN A 115 16.50 7.56 0.83
CA GLN A 115 17.85 7.30 0.31
C GLN A 115 17.86 6.47 -0.98
N GLY A 116 16.93 5.53 -1.16
CA GLY A 116 16.74 4.77 -2.39
C GLY A 116 17.20 3.30 -2.38
N PRO A 117 18.45 2.94 -1.99
CA PRO A 117 18.93 1.56 -2.05
C PRO A 117 18.06 0.56 -1.29
N LEU A 118 17.50 0.97 -0.15
CA LEU A 118 16.68 0.15 0.74
C LEU A 118 15.19 0.55 0.66
N PHE A 119 14.74 1.02 -0.51
CA PHE A 119 13.38 1.51 -0.71
C PHE A 119 12.31 0.51 -0.27
N LEU A 120 12.45 -0.78 -0.64
CA LEU A 120 11.45 -1.79 -0.29
C LEU A 120 11.53 -2.19 1.18
N LEU A 121 12.71 -2.24 1.77
CA LEU A 121 12.85 -2.43 3.22
C LEU A 121 12.14 -1.31 3.99
N GLY A 122 12.18 -0.08 3.48
CA GLY A 122 11.42 1.05 4.01
C GLY A 122 9.92 0.92 3.78
N SER A 123 9.49 0.88 2.52
CA SER A 123 8.07 0.91 2.14
C SER A 123 7.28 -0.29 2.66
N MET A 124 7.81 -1.52 2.51
CA MET A 124 7.19 -2.69 3.12
C MET A 124 7.29 -2.67 4.63
N GLY A 125 8.39 -2.17 5.18
CA GLY A 125 8.55 -1.97 6.62
C GLY A 125 7.39 -1.18 7.20
N VAL A 126 7.16 0.04 6.70
CA VAL A 126 6.08 0.91 7.18
C VAL A 126 4.71 0.24 6.99
N VAL A 127 4.41 -0.31 5.82
CA VAL A 127 3.08 -0.90 5.55
C VAL A 127 2.78 -2.09 6.45
N CYS A 128 3.73 -3.04 6.57
CA CYS A 128 3.55 -4.21 7.42
C CYS A 128 3.49 -3.79 8.89
N GLN A 129 4.40 -2.93 9.33
CA GLN A 129 4.46 -2.45 10.71
C GLN A 129 3.16 -1.72 11.11
N SER A 130 2.66 -0.79 10.28
CA SER A 130 1.40 -0.10 10.57
C SER A 130 0.22 -1.07 10.67
N THR A 131 0.15 -2.05 9.77
CA THR A 131 -0.95 -3.03 9.77
C THR A 131 -0.88 -3.97 10.97
N MET A 132 0.31 -4.49 11.28
CA MET A 132 0.50 -5.41 12.40
C MET A 132 0.28 -4.70 13.74
N LEU A 133 0.83 -3.49 13.92
CA LEU A 133 0.57 -2.68 15.12
C LEU A 133 -0.92 -2.44 15.31
N ASN A 134 -1.65 -2.09 14.24
CA ASN A 134 -3.09 -1.89 14.32
C ASN A 134 -3.80 -3.15 14.83
N PHE A 135 -3.55 -4.31 14.21
CA PHE A 135 -4.21 -5.55 14.65
C PHE A 135 -3.82 -5.97 16.06
N MET A 136 -2.53 -5.89 16.41
CA MET A 136 -2.04 -6.35 17.71
C MET A 136 -2.46 -5.46 18.88
N SER A 137 -2.88 -4.21 18.61
CA SER A 137 -3.44 -3.35 19.65
C SER A 137 -4.84 -3.78 20.10
N TYR A 138 -5.53 -4.65 19.36
CA TYR A 138 -6.85 -5.17 19.75
C TYR A 138 -6.74 -6.53 20.46
N PRO A 139 -7.43 -6.74 21.60
CA PRO A 139 -7.36 -7.98 22.37
C PRO A 139 -7.87 -9.23 21.64
N THR A 140 -8.71 -9.03 20.62
CA THR A 140 -9.34 -10.09 19.84
C THR A 140 -8.41 -10.72 18.80
N SER A 141 -7.27 -10.08 18.51
CA SER A 141 -6.33 -10.54 17.48
C SER A 141 -5.42 -11.65 17.97
N ASN A 142 -5.31 -12.74 17.20
CA ASN A 142 -4.33 -13.78 17.46
C ASN A 142 -2.95 -13.39 16.89
N TRP A 143 -2.03 -13.03 17.77
CA TRP A 143 -0.71 -12.52 17.40
C TRP A 143 0.15 -13.58 16.68
N HIS A 144 0.04 -14.85 17.06
CA HIS A 144 0.78 -15.92 16.40
C HIS A 144 0.34 -16.06 14.95
N THR A 145 -0.98 -16.17 14.72
CA THR A 145 -1.52 -16.30 13.35
C THR A 145 -1.16 -15.08 12.52
N LEU A 146 -1.24 -13.87 13.08
CA LEU A 146 -0.87 -12.63 12.39
C LEU A 146 0.58 -12.64 11.91
N MET A 147 1.52 -13.03 12.79
CA MET A 147 2.95 -13.07 12.46
C MET A 147 3.29 -14.14 11.44
N PHE A 148 2.73 -15.34 11.57
CA PHE A 148 2.92 -16.42 10.59
C PHE A 148 2.30 -16.06 9.24
N SER A 149 1.08 -15.53 9.22
CA SER A 149 0.43 -15.06 8.00
C SER A 149 1.24 -13.98 7.29
N ASN A 150 1.83 -13.02 8.03
CA ASN A 150 2.72 -12.02 7.46
C ASN A 150 3.94 -12.65 6.78
N MET A 151 4.59 -13.62 7.43
CA MET A 151 5.76 -14.31 6.87
C MET A 151 5.39 -15.16 5.64
N GLU A 152 4.35 -15.97 5.74
CA GLU A 152 3.86 -16.83 4.66
C GLU A 152 3.43 -16.01 3.44
N ALA A 153 2.67 -14.94 3.65
CA ALA A 153 2.29 -14.02 2.57
C ALA A 153 3.52 -13.38 1.91
N CYS A 154 4.56 -13.06 2.69
CA CYS A 154 5.79 -12.51 2.13
C CYS A 154 6.56 -13.53 1.28
N VAL A 155 6.70 -14.77 1.76
CA VAL A 155 7.33 -15.86 1.01
C VAL A 155 6.54 -16.13 -0.27
N MET A 156 5.21 -16.19 -0.18
CA MET A 156 4.35 -16.38 -1.33
C MET A 156 4.48 -15.24 -2.35
N ALA A 157 4.50 -13.97 -1.90
CA ALA A 157 4.67 -12.82 -2.78
C ALA A 157 5.99 -12.87 -3.57
N VAL A 158 7.08 -13.25 -2.91
CA VAL A 158 8.40 -13.41 -3.55
C VAL A 158 8.40 -14.60 -4.51
N ALA A 159 7.82 -15.73 -4.11
CA ALA A 159 7.73 -16.92 -4.96
C ALA A 159 6.87 -16.68 -6.21
N LEU A 160 5.70 -16.05 -6.06
CA LEU A 160 4.82 -15.68 -7.17
C LEU A 160 5.49 -14.67 -8.10
N SER A 161 6.17 -13.67 -7.53
CA SER A 161 6.91 -12.68 -8.33
C SER A 161 8.03 -13.35 -9.13
N ALA A 162 8.82 -14.24 -8.51
CA ALA A 162 9.87 -15.00 -9.19
C ALA A 162 9.29 -15.87 -10.32
N LEU A 163 8.23 -16.62 -10.03
CA LEU A 163 7.57 -17.51 -10.98
C LEU A 163 7.03 -16.73 -12.18
N LEU A 164 6.33 -15.61 -11.96
CA LEU A 164 5.72 -14.85 -13.04
C LEU A 164 6.72 -14.04 -13.86
N HIS A 165 7.84 -13.62 -13.27
CA HIS A 165 8.96 -13.06 -14.04
C HIS A 165 9.67 -14.12 -14.89
N TYR A 166 9.65 -15.39 -14.46
CA TYR A 166 10.17 -16.50 -15.25
C TYR A 166 9.20 -16.90 -16.39
N LEU A 167 7.90 -17.03 -16.10
CA LEU A 167 6.89 -17.42 -17.08
C LEU A 167 6.56 -16.30 -18.09
N ILE A 168 6.63 -15.04 -17.65
CA ILE A 168 6.29 -13.85 -18.44
C ILE A 168 7.45 -12.84 -18.35
N PRO A 169 8.61 -13.14 -18.97
CA PRO A 169 9.79 -12.28 -18.90
C PRO A 169 9.53 -10.94 -19.60
N ASP A 170 10.33 -9.90 -19.36
CA ASP A 170 10.23 -8.67 -20.18
C ASP A 170 10.69 -8.93 -21.63
N VAL A 171 10.16 -8.19 -22.61
CA VAL A 171 10.59 -8.22 -24.02
C VAL A 171 11.96 -7.58 -24.17
N GLU A 172 12.15 -6.44 -23.51
CA GLU A 172 13.41 -5.70 -23.48
C GLU A 172 13.86 -5.50 -22.03
N PRO A 173 15.17 -5.59 -21.74
CA PRO A 173 15.70 -5.32 -20.41
C PRO A 173 15.31 -3.92 -19.91
N ARG A 174 14.63 -3.86 -18.76
CA ARG A 174 14.29 -2.60 -18.12
C ARG A 174 15.55 -1.95 -17.53
N LYS A 175 15.63 -0.62 -17.64
CA LYS A 175 16.66 0.15 -16.97
C LYS A 175 16.26 0.38 -15.51
N PRO A 176 17.19 0.29 -14.55
CA PRO A 176 16.92 0.68 -13.18
C PRO A 176 16.49 2.14 -13.10
N PRO A 177 15.54 2.47 -12.20
CA PRO A 177 15.14 3.86 -12.00
C PRO A 177 16.35 4.70 -11.62
N PRO A 178 16.45 5.95 -12.12
CA PRO A 178 17.59 6.81 -11.87
C PRO A 178 17.72 7.07 -10.36
N ARG A 179 18.95 6.99 -9.86
CA ARG A 179 19.25 7.37 -8.47
C ARG A 179 19.24 8.89 -8.40
N ILE A 180 18.33 9.44 -7.62
CA ILE A 180 18.29 10.88 -7.33
C ILE A 180 19.13 11.11 -6.07
N GLU A 181 20.23 11.82 -6.22
CA GLU A 181 20.99 12.30 -5.06
C GLU A 181 20.21 13.40 -4.36
N LYS A 182 20.01 13.25 -3.05
CA LYS A 182 19.26 14.20 -2.22
C LYS A 182 20.19 14.77 -1.17
N ASP A 183 20.06 16.08 -0.94
CA ASP A 183 20.75 16.74 0.16
C ASP A 183 20.30 16.17 1.53
N ALA A 184 21.19 16.21 2.50
CA ALA A 184 20.95 15.72 3.85
C ALA A 184 19.79 16.45 4.54
N ALA A 185 19.60 17.76 4.28
CA ALA A 185 18.46 18.50 4.82
C ALA A 185 17.13 17.99 4.26
N ARG A 186 17.10 17.66 2.96
CA ARG A 186 15.93 17.06 2.30
C ARG A 186 15.60 15.69 2.87
N ILE A 187 16.60 14.82 3.06
CA ILE A 187 16.39 13.48 3.66
C ILE A 187 15.81 13.60 5.07
N ARG A 188 16.34 14.51 5.90
CA ARG A 188 15.81 14.77 7.25
C ARG A 188 14.37 15.26 7.20
N HIS A 189 14.06 16.23 6.34
CA HIS A 189 12.70 16.75 6.17
C HIS A 189 11.72 15.63 5.78
N GLU A 190 12.04 14.86 4.73
CA GLU A 190 11.21 13.78 4.21
C GLU A 190 10.94 12.71 5.28
N SER A 191 12.00 12.26 5.98
CA SER A 191 11.90 11.22 7.01
C SER A 191 11.13 11.65 8.25
N LEU A 192 11.34 12.88 8.75
CA LEU A 192 10.65 13.40 9.93
C LEU A 192 9.19 13.71 9.63
N LEU A 193 8.89 14.30 8.47
CA LEU A 193 7.53 14.61 8.07
C LEU A 193 6.69 13.34 8.01
N SER A 194 7.12 12.35 7.23
CA SER A 194 6.35 11.12 7.07
C SER A 194 6.34 10.28 8.33
N GLY A 195 7.46 10.18 9.06
CA GLY A 195 7.52 9.44 10.32
C GLY A 195 6.60 10.02 11.40
N THR A 196 6.54 11.35 11.53
CA THR A 196 5.64 12.02 12.48
C THR A 196 4.19 11.79 12.11
N VAL A 197 3.82 12.01 10.84
CA VAL A 197 2.42 11.83 10.40
C VAL A 197 1.98 10.38 10.51
N ALA A 198 2.81 9.41 10.14
CA ALA A 198 2.50 7.98 10.31
C ALA A 198 2.29 7.60 11.79
N THR A 199 3.07 8.20 12.70
CA THR A 199 2.88 7.99 14.14
C THR A 199 1.57 8.57 14.64
N ILE A 200 1.20 9.78 14.17
CA ILE A 200 -0.09 10.39 14.53
C ILE A 200 -1.25 9.54 14.00
N ILE A 201 -1.15 9.02 12.76
CA ILE A 201 -2.14 8.10 12.22
C ILE A 201 -2.29 6.87 13.12
N PHE A 202 -1.17 6.25 13.52
CA PHE A 202 -1.19 5.12 14.47
C PHE A 202 -1.93 5.48 15.76
N VAL A 203 -1.57 6.60 16.40
CA VAL A 203 -2.20 7.04 17.66
C VAL A 203 -3.70 7.30 17.49
N VAL A 204 -4.13 7.94 16.40
CA VAL A 204 -5.55 8.19 16.11
C VAL A 204 -6.31 6.88 15.94
N PHE A 205 -5.75 5.91 15.21
CA PHE A 205 -6.36 4.60 15.03
C PHE A 205 -6.54 3.84 16.35
N GLN A 206 -5.59 4.00 17.28
CA GLN A 206 -5.68 3.40 18.62
C GLN A 206 -6.70 4.10 19.51
N ILE A 207 -6.73 5.44 19.53
CA ILE A 207 -7.64 6.20 20.40
C ILE A 207 -9.09 6.10 19.92
N CYS A 208 -9.32 6.10 18.60
CA CYS A 208 -10.65 6.07 18.02
C CYS A 208 -11.19 4.66 17.74
N ASP A 209 -10.47 3.61 18.15
CA ASP A 209 -10.86 2.20 17.97
C ASP A 209 -11.28 1.87 16.51
N LEU A 210 -10.41 2.22 15.56
CA LEU A 210 -10.69 2.09 14.12
C LEU A 210 -10.24 0.74 13.55
N SER A 211 -10.54 -0.36 14.24
CA SER A 211 -10.12 -1.73 13.88
C SER A 211 -10.55 -2.13 12.48
N ASP A 212 -11.78 -1.75 12.10
CA ASP A 212 -12.43 -2.17 10.86
C ASP A 212 -12.06 -1.28 9.67
N SER A 213 -11.27 -0.23 9.91
CA SER A 213 -10.89 0.80 8.95
C SER A 213 -9.47 0.61 8.39
N LEU A 214 -9.02 -0.64 8.22
CA LEU A 214 -7.68 -0.95 7.68
C LEU A 214 -7.41 -0.26 6.33
N SER A 215 -8.41 -0.12 5.47
CA SER A 215 -8.26 0.60 4.21
C SER A 215 -7.96 2.08 4.37
N ALA A 216 -8.55 2.73 5.37
CA ALA A 216 -8.26 4.12 5.70
C ALA A 216 -6.83 4.25 6.26
N LEU A 217 -6.40 3.32 7.12
CA LEU A 217 -5.02 3.25 7.62
C LEU A 217 -4.04 3.14 6.45
N MET A 218 -4.24 2.16 5.56
CA MET A 218 -3.38 1.93 4.41
C MET A 218 -3.40 3.09 3.42
N ALA A 219 -4.54 3.78 3.26
CA ALA A 219 -4.61 4.98 2.44
C ALA A 219 -3.76 6.11 3.04
N GLY A 220 -3.89 6.37 4.34
CA GLY A 220 -3.08 7.35 5.05
C GLY A 220 -1.59 7.09 4.95
N ILE A 221 -1.16 5.83 5.13
CA ILE A 221 0.27 5.45 5.02
C ILE A 221 0.80 5.58 3.59
N LEU A 222 0.06 5.10 2.60
CA LEU A 222 0.53 5.07 1.21
C LEU A 222 0.65 6.47 0.59
N ILE A 223 -0.16 7.45 1.03
CA ILE A 223 0.02 8.84 0.55
C ILE A 223 1.26 9.53 1.13
N LEU A 224 1.92 8.93 2.14
CA LEU A 224 3.19 9.40 2.67
C LEU A 224 4.40 8.91 1.86
N PHE A 225 4.18 8.05 0.86
CA PHE A 225 5.26 7.49 0.03
C PHE A 225 6.04 8.54 -0.76
N PRO A 226 5.42 9.61 -1.30
CA PRO A 226 6.19 10.70 -1.88
C PRO A 226 7.08 11.44 -0.87
N MET A 227 6.79 11.36 0.43
CA MET A 227 7.53 12.00 1.54
C MET A 227 7.66 13.53 1.49
N HIS A 228 6.92 14.20 0.59
CA HIS A 228 6.85 15.65 0.52
C HIS A 228 5.42 16.11 0.26
N TYR A 229 5.09 17.33 0.69
CA TYR A 229 3.72 17.85 0.67
C TYR A 229 3.05 17.79 -0.71
N ARG A 230 3.69 18.34 -1.76
CA ARG A 230 3.13 18.34 -3.12
C ARG A 230 2.83 16.92 -3.63
N GLY A 231 3.68 15.96 -3.30
CA GLY A 231 3.52 14.57 -3.71
C GLY A 231 2.40 13.89 -2.94
N ALA A 232 2.28 14.16 -1.63
CA ALA A 232 1.18 13.68 -0.82
C ALA A 232 -0.18 14.19 -1.31
N VAL A 233 -0.28 15.47 -1.70
CA VAL A 233 -1.50 16.04 -2.29
C VAL A 233 -1.88 15.30 -3.57
N ILE A 234 -0.95 15.15 -4.51
CA ILE A 234 -1.24 14.44 -5.77
C ILE A 234 -1.61 12.97 -5.51
N SER A 235 -0.84 12.29 -4.66
CA SER A 235 -1.07 10.90 -4.27
C SER A 235 -2.43 10.71 -3.59
N SER A 236 -2.88 11.66 -2.76
CA SER A 236 -4.20 11.61 -2.14
C SER A 236 -5.34 11.70 -3.15
N ILE A 237 -5.21 12.56 -4.16
CA ILE A 237 -6.23 12.68 -5.23
C ILE A 237 -6.28 11.36 -6.01
N TRP A 238 -5.11 10.83 -6.39
CA TRP A 238 -5.04 9.53 -7.05
C TRP A 238 -5.63 8.42 -6.20
N ARG A 239 -5.40 8.45 -4.88
CA ARG A 239 -5.93 7.46 -3.95
C ARG A 239 -7.44 7.52 -3.86
N VAL A 240 -8.04 8.69 -3.72
CA VAL A 240 -9.50 8.85 -3.70
C VAL A 240 -10.11 8.36 -5.00
N VAL A 241 -9.59 8.79 -6.15
CA VAL A 241 -10.10 8.38 -7.46
C VAL A 241 -9.99 6.87 -7.66
N GLY A 242 -8.86 6.26 -7.30
CA GLY A 242 -8.65 4.82 -7.43
C GLY A 242 -9.54 3.98 -6.51
N VAL A 243 -9.78 4.47 -5.28
CA VAL A 243 -10.70 3.84 -4.32
C VAL A 243 -12.13 3.91 -4.83
N VAL A 244 -12.59 5.08 -5.27
CA VAL A 244 -13.93 5.25 -5.85
C VAL A 244 -14.12 4.34 -7.07
N LEU A 245 -13.14 4.30 -7.98
CA LEU A 245 -13.18 3.44 -9.16
C LEU A 245 -13.28 1.96 -8.77
N ALA A 246 -12.47 1.51 -7.82
CA ALA A 246 -12.50 0.13 -7.35
C ALA A 246 -13.83 -0.22 -6.67
N CYS A 247 -14.34 0.61 -5.77
CA CYS A 247 -15.63 0.36 -5.11
C CYS A 247 -16.78 0.35 -6.12
N LEU A 248 -16.81 1.27 -7.10
CA LEU A 248 -17.82 1.21 -8.17
C LEU A 248 -17.74 -0.08 -8.98
N TYR A 249 -16.53 -0.55 -9.28
CA TYR A 249 -16.32 -1.82 -9.96
C TYR A 249 -16.83 -3.01 -9.13
N ILE A 250 -16.52 -3.04 -7.83
CA ILE A 250 -16.97 -4.09 -6.90
C ILE A 250 -18.49 -4.14 -6.82
N LEU A 251 -19.15 -2.97 -6.71
CA LEU A 251 -20.61 -2.89 -6.73
C LEU A 251 -21.22 -3.45 -8.02
N VAL A 252 -20.61 -3.18 -9.18
CA VAL A 252 -21.05 -3.75 -10.47
C VAL A 252 -20.87 -5.27 -10.49
N VAL A 253 -19.72 -5.77 -10.03
CA VAL A 253 -19.48 -7.22 -9.93
C VAL A 253 -20.48 -7.88 -8.99
N GLN A 254 -20.79 -7.26 -7.86
CA GLN A 254 -21.79 -7.75 -6.92
C GLN A 254 -23.19 -7.75 -7.53
N LEU A 255 -23.56 -6.73 -8.31
CA LEU A 255 -24.84 -6.71 -9.03
C LEU A 255 -24.94 -7.83 -10.07
N ILE A 256 -23.84 -8.13 -10.76
CA ILE A 256 -23.77 -9.21 -11.77
C ILE A 256 -23.88 -10.59 -11.12
N ILE A 257 -23.16 -10.80 -10.02
CA ILE A 257 -23.09 -12.10 -9.35
C ILE A 257 -24.32 -12.35 -8.45
N TYR A 258 -24.88 -11.29 -7.86
CA TYR A 258 -26.02 -11.32 -6.95
C TYR A 258 -25.89 -12.44 -5.89
N ASP A 259 -26.79 -13.42 -5.86
CA ASP A 259 -26.81 -14.53 -4.91
C ASP A 259 -25.66 -15.55 -5.10
N PHE A 260 -24.92 -15.48 -6.21
CA PHE A 260 -23.84 -16.42 -6.51
C PHE A 260 -22.47 -15.99 -5.97
N SER A 261 -22.43 -15.05 -5.01
CA SER A 261 -21.18 -14.48 -4.45
C SER A 261 -20.29 -15.53 -3.80
N ASN A 262 -20.87 -16.65 -3.36
CA ASN A 262 -20.17 -17.77 -2.77
C ASN A 262 -19.43 -18.67 -3.79
N HIS A 263 -19.66 -18.48 -5.10
CA HIS A 263 -19.02 -19.29 -6.13
C HIS A 263 -17.69 -18.70 -6.58
N MET A 264 -16.61 -19.19 -5.97
CA MET A 264 -15.23 -18.78 -6.29
C MET A 264 -14.89 -18.85 -7.80
N ILE A 265 -15.39 -19.86 -8.51
CA ILE A 265 -15.15 -20.04 -9.95
C ILE A 265 -15.74 -18.89 -10.78
N LEU A 266 -16.87 -18.31 -10.35
CA LEU A 266 -17.51 -17.19 -11.03
C LEU A 266 -16.87 -15.85 -10.63
N MET A 267 -16.47 -15.73 -9.37
CA MET A 267 -15.92 -14.50 -8.81
C MET A 267 -14.48 -14.23 -9.27
N MET A 268 -13.62 -15.26 -9.32
CA MET A 268 -12.19 -15.08 -9.63
C MET A 268 -11.91 -14.49 -11.03
N PRO A 269 -12.61 -14.90 -12.11
CA PRO A 269 -12.46 -14.26 -13.43
C PRO A 269 -12.87 -12.80 -13.43
N LEU A 270 -13.95 -12.45 -12.73
CA LEU A 270 -14.41 -11.06 -12.61
C LEU A 270 -13.36 -10.24 -11.85
N ILE A 271 -12.92 -10.68 -10.68
CA ILE A 271 -11.84 -9.99 -9.94
C ILE A 271 -10.57 -9.85 -10.79
N GLY A 272 -10.20 -10.90 -11.53
CA GLY A 272 -9.07 -10.88 -12.45
C GLY A 272 -9.20 -9.81 -13.55
N LEU A 273 -10.40 -9.61 -14.10
CA LEU A 273 -10.67 -8.52 -15.05
C LEU A 273 -10.53 -7.14 -14.40
N GLY A 274 -11.06 -6.96 -13.19
CA GLY A 274 -10.89 -5.72 -12.42
C GLY A 274 -9.41 -5.41 -12.16
N LEU A 275 -8.67 -6.40 -11.68
CA LEU A 275 -7.23 -6.29 -11.46
C LEU A 275 -6.47 -6.01 -12.76
N ALA A 276 -6.84 -6.63 -13.88
CA ALA A 276 -6.22 -6.37 -15.18
C ALA A 276 -6.46 -4.94 -15.66
N PHE A 277 -7.68 -4.43 -15.52
CA PHE A 277 -8.01 -3.05 -15.86
C PHE A 277 -7.22 -2.05 -14.99
N SER A 278 -7.21 -2.25 -13.67
CA SER A 278 -6.50 -1.38 -12.73
C SER A 278 -4.98 -1.49 -12.88
N ALA A 279 -4.45 -2.68 -13.17
CA ALA A 279 -3.04 -2.89 -13.49
C ALA A 279 -2.63 -2.21 -14.79
N ARG A 280 -3.51 -2.17 -15.80
CA ARG A 280 -3.26 -1.42 -17.03
C ARG A 280 -3.15 0.08 -16.75
N LEU A 281 -4.09 0.63 -15.98
CA LEU A 281 -4.04 2.03 -15.55
C LEU A 281 -2.74 2.34 -14.81
N HIS A 282 -2.39 1.51 -13.83
CA HIS A 282 -1.17 1.66 -13.02
C HIS A 282 0.10 1.73 -13.86
N VAL A 283 0.25 0.80 -14.81
CA VAL A 283 1.44 0.73 -15.65
C VAL A 283 1.49 1.89 -16.66
N MET A 284 0.33 2.36 -17.14
CA MET A 284 0.24 3.51 -18.04
C MET A 284 0.59 4.83 -17.36
N GLU A 285 0.27 4.99 -16.09
CA GLU A 285 0.49 6.25 -15.36
C GLU A 285 1.98 6.54 -15.11
N LYS A 286 2.83 5.52 -14.91
CA LYS A 286 4.29 5.65 -14.69
C LYS A 286 4.71 6.55 -13.52
N VAL A 287 3.80 6.80 -12.57
CA VAL A 287 4.01 7.67 -11.39
C VAL A 287 4.23 6.92 -10.07
N GLY A 288 4.43 5.60 -10.11
CA GLY A 288 4.53 4.76 -8.92
C GLY A 288 3.13 4.52 -8.31
N ALA A 289 2.85 5.02 -7.11
CA ALA A 289 1.56 4.82 -6.43
C ALA A 289 0.46 5.77 -6.96
N GLY A 290 0.02 5.53 -8.20
CA GLY A 290 -1.04 6.30 -8.89
C GLY A 290 -2.47 5.78 -8.67
N VAL A 291 -3.39 6.16 -9.57
CA VAL A 291 -4.82 5.78 -9.52
C VAL A 291 -4.97 4.27 -9.69
N GLY A 292 -4.28 3.68 -10.67
CA GLY A 292 -4.29 2.24 -10.87
C GLY A 292 -3.79 1.47 -9.64
N PHE A 293 -2.69 1.89 -9.02
CA PHE A 293 -2.18 1.28 -7.79
C PHE A 293 -3.19 1.34 -6.65
N ALA A 294 -3.82 2.50 -6.46
CA ALA A 294 -4.87 2.71 -5.47
C ALA A 294 -6.09 1.81 -5.74
N SER A 295 -6.45 1.60 -7.00
CA SER A 295 -7.54 0.72 -7.38
C SER A 295 -7.19 -0.76 -7.15
N ILE A 296 -6.00 -1.21 -7.56
CA ILE A 296 -5.49 -2.58 -7.34
C ILE A 296 -5.50 -2.93 -5.85
N THR A 297 -4.93 -2.05 -5.02
CA THR A 297 -4.86 -2.26 -3.57
C THR A 297 -6.24 -2.23 -2.92
N THR A 298 -7.17 -1.39 -3.40
CA THR A 298 -8.56 -1.39 -2.91
C THR A 298 -9.27 -2.70 -3.24
N ILE A 299 -9.20 -3.18 -4.48
CA ILE A 299 -9.76 -4.48 -4.90
C ILE A 299 -9.16 -5.60 -4.04
N GLY A 300 -7.84 -5.61 -3.89
CA GLY A 300 -7.12 -6.63 -3.12
C GLY A 300 -7.50 -6.62 -1.64
N ILE A 301 -7.66 -5.44 -1.02
CA ILE A 301 -8.11 -5.36 0.36
C ILE A 301 -9.57 -5.83 0.47
N MET A 302 -10.46 -5.42 -0.44
CA MET A 302 -11.88 -5.74 -0.32
C MET A 302 -12.12 -7.24 -0.42
N PHE A 303 -11.60 -7.89 -1.45
CA PHE A 303 -11.78 -9.33 -1.59
C PHE A 303 -10.87 -10.14 -0.64
N GLY A 304 -9.76 -9.57 -0.16
CA GLY A 304 -8.90 -10.23 0.83
C GLY A 304 -9.42 -10.18 2.28
N GLN A 305 -10.32 -9.23 2.60
CA GLN A 305 -10.94 -9.09 3.93
C GLN A 305 -12.40 -9.52 3.97
N ASN A 306 -13.15 -9.27 2.89
CA ASN A 306 -14.61 -9.30 2.91
C ASN A 306 -15.25 -10.40 2.06
N LEU A 307 -14.50 -11.45 1.70
CA LEU A 307 -15.06 -12.61 0.99
C LEU A 307 -15.88 -13.55 1.90
N HIS A 308 -16.60 -13.01 2.89
CA HIS A 308 -17.47 -13.81 3.74
C HIS A 308 -18.93 -13.80 3.22
N PRO A 309 -19.63 -14.95 3.21
CA PRO A 309 -20.98 -15.10 2.66
C PRO A 309 -22.06 -14.16 3.21
N TYR A 310 -21.81 -13.51 4.36
CA TYR A 310 -22.80 -12.76 5.13
C TYR A 310 -22.47 -11.27 5.33
N GLN A 311 -21.40 -10.76 4.70
CA GLN A 311 -21.05 -9.35 4.83
C GLN A 311 -21.76 -8.48 3.80
N ASP A 312 -22.31 -7.35 4.26
CA ASP A 312 -22.88 -6.33 3.39
C ASP A 312 -21.75 -5.56 2.69
N LEU A 313 -21.38 -6.04 1.48
CA LEU A 313 -20.38 -5.37 0.65
C LEU A 313 -20.81 -3.96 0.24
N VAL A 314 -22.10 -3.67 0.10
CA VAL A 314 -22.58 -2.34 -0.31
C VAL A 314 -22.32 -1.33 0.80
N PHE A 315 -22.70 -1.66 2.04
CA PHE A 315 -22.37 -0.83 3.19
C PHE A 315 -20.84 -0.71 3.36
N SER A 316 -20.11 -1.81 3.22
CA SER A 316 -18.65 -1.82 3.33
C SER A 316 -17.98 -0.91 2.29
N ASP A 317 -18.46 -0.89 1.06
CA ASP A 317 -17.97 -0.02 -0.02
C ASP A 317 -18.24 1.45 0.28
N LEU A 318 -19.46 1.80 0.71
CA LEU A 318 -19.81 3.18 1.07
C LEU A 318 -19.02 3.67 2.30
N TYR A 319 -18.90 2.81 3.31
CA TYR A 319 -18.08 3.08 4.49
C TYR A 319 -16.61 3.26 4.11
N ARG A 320 -16.11 2.53 3.13
CA ARG A 320 -14.73 2.67 2.65
C ARG A 320 -14.50 3.98 1.92
N ILE A 321 -15.38 4.35 0.99
CA ILE A 321 -15.27 5.64 0.27
C ILE A 321 -15.23 6.79 1.28
N THR A 322 -16.12 6.77 2.27
CA THR A 322 -16.21 7.81 3.30
C THR A 322 -15.00 7.81 4.24
N SER A 323 -14.67 6.67 4.85
CA SER A 323 -13.54 6.53 5.79
C SER A 323 -12.19 6.89 5.17
N VAL A 324 -11.92 6.43 3.93
CA VAL A 324 -10.71 6.77 3.20
C VAL A 324 -10.66 8.27 2.90
N THR A 325 -11.76 8.86 2.42
CA THR A 325 -11.78 10.30 2.09
C THR A 325 -11.53 11.15 3.34
N VAL A 326 -12.21 10.86 4.44
CA VAL A 326 -12.03 11.58 5.71
C VAL A 326 -10.60 11.41 6.23
N SER A 327 -10.08 10.18 6.24
CA SER A 327 -8.71 9.88 6.69
C SER A 327 -7.66 10.62 5.87
N LEU A 328 -7.84 10.70 4.55
CA LEU A 328 -6.93 11.43 3.66
C LEU A 328 -6.96 12.94 3.89
N VAL A 329 -8.13 13.54 4.13
CA VAL A 329 -8.25 14.97 4.46
C VAL A 329 -7.51 15.29 5.76
N VAL A 330 -7.71 14.48 6.79
CA VAL A 330 -7.01 14.64 8.08
C VAL A 330 -5.51 14.47 7.88
N THR A 331 -5.08 13.42 7.19
CA THR A 331 -3.67 13.12 6.96
C THR A 331 -2.98 14.24 6.16
N LEU A 332 -3.60 14.75 5.09
CA LEU A 332 -3.04 15.87 4.32
C LEU A 332 -2.92 17.15 5.15
N THR A 333 -3.87 17.39 6.05
CA THR A 333 -3.81 18.53 6.97
C THR A 333 -2.60 18.40 7.88
N LEU A 334 -2.35 17.21 8.44
CA LEU A 334 -1.16 16.93 9.25
C LEU A 334 0.14 17.06 8.45
N VAL A 335 0.18 16.55 7.22
CA VAL A 335 1.33 16.71 6.30
C VAL A 335 1.62 18.19 6.06
N PHE A 336 0.59 19.00 5.81
CA PHE A 336 0.74 20.44 5.59
C PHE A 336 1.31 21.16 6.82
N LEU A 337 0.76 20.87 8.00
CA LEU A 337 1.21 21.47 9.27
C LEU A 337 2.67 21.07 9.57
N MET A 338 3.01 19.79 9.42
CA MET A 338 4.38 19.30 9.63
C MET A 338 5.35 19.89 8.60
N HIS A 339 4.94 19.99 7.34
CA HIS A 339 5.75 20.62 6.30
C HIS A 339 6.09 22.07 6.64
N ARG A 340 5.11 22.85 7.10
CA ARG A 340 5.34 24.23 7.56
C ARG A 340 6.26 24.29 8.77
N LEU A 341 6.03 23.45 9.78
CA LEU A 341 6.84 23.40 10.99
C LEU A 341 8.31 23.08 10.68
N LEU A 342 8.56 22.06 9.86
CA LEU A 342 9.92 21.65 9.51
C LEU A 342 10.66 22.68 8.66
N ASN A 343 9.94 23.50 7.89
CA ASN A 343 10.55 24.58 7.11
C ASN A 343 11.02 25.77 7.97
N CYS A 344 10.57 25.88 9.23
CA CYS A 344 11.06 26.89 10.16
C CYS A 344 12.53 26.64 10.56
N PHE A 345 13.01 25.40 10.53
CA PHE A 345 14.36 25.04 10.97
C PHE A 345 15.32 24.92 9.78
N ALA A 346 16.50 25.52 9.87
CA ALA A 346 17.53 25.43 8.82
C ALA A 346 17.97 23.98 8.55
N ALA A 347 18.04 23.15 9.60
CA ALA A 347 18.45 21.75 9.50
C ALA A 347 17.45 20.88 8.71
N THR A 348 16.19 21.28 8.56
CA THR A 348 15.14 20.50 7.89
C THR A 348 14.45 21.30 6.80
N ARG A 349 15.02 22.43 6.37
CA ARG A 349 14.40 23.27 5.35
C ARG A 349 14.38 22.54 4.01
N PHE A 350 13.20 22.43 3.42
CA PHE A 350 13.05 21.87 2.09
C PHE A 350 13.42 22.92 1.03
N VAL A 351 14.62 22.81 0.48
CA VAL A 351 15.06 23.64 -0.65
C VAL A 351 14.69 22.89 -1.94
N VAL A 352 13.85 23.51 -2.77
CA VAL A 352 13.62 23.02 -4.14
C VAL A 352 14.84 23.42 -4.95
N SER A 353 15.78 22.50 -5.14
CA SER A 353 16.79 22.63 -6.18
C SER A 353 16.09 22.42 -7.53
N ASP A 354 16.20 23.40 -8.44
CA ASP A 354 15.60 23.39 -9.78
C ASP A 354 15.89 22.12 -10.58
#